data_AF-A0A401TU53-F1
#
_entry.id   AF-A0A401TU53-F1
#
_cell.length_a   1.000
_cell.length_b   1.000
_cell.length_c   1.000
_cell.angle_alpha   90.00
_cell.angle_beta   90.00
_cell.angle_gamma   90.00
#
_symmetry.space_group_name_H-M   'P 1'
#
loop_
_entity.id
_entity.type
_entity.pdbx_description
1 polymer ?
#
loop_
_entity_poly.entity_id
_entity_poly.type
_entity_poly.pdbx_seq_one_letter_code
_entity_poly.pdbx_strand_id
1 'polypeptide(L)'
;TVLAALGLTVLAALGLTVLAAPGLTVLTALGLTVLAAPGLTVLTALGLTVLAAPGLTLLAAPGLTALTVLGLTVLVAPGLTALTVLGLTVLAAPGLTVLTALGLTVLAAPGLTLLAAPGLTALTVLRLTVLLAPGLTALTVLGLTVLAAPGLTALIAPGLSALTALGLAFLAALGRTAVSAPELNALTDPGLTVLAVPGLTVLAAPGLTVLAALGLTVLAAPGLTILGAPELTLLTSPGLTV
;
A
#
# COMPACT_ATOMS: atom_id res chain seq x y z
N THR A 1 -30.01 13.36 -19.19
CA THR A 1 -30.66 14.59 -18.65
C THR A 1 -29.63 15.38 -17.86
N VAL A 2 -29.59 16.71 -18.04
CA VAL A 2 -28.64 17.62 -17.39
C VAL A 2 -29.38 18.45 -16.35
N LEU A 3 -28.85 18.54 -15.14
CA LEU A 3 -29.41 19.36 -14.05
C LEU A 3 -28.35 20.29 -13.47
N ALA A 4 -28.70 21.56 -13.27
CA ALA A 4 -27.94 22.53 -12.50
C ALA A 4 -28.76 22.93 -11.26
N ALA A 5 -28.23 22.71 -10.07
CA ALA A 5 -28.88 23.04 -8.81
C ALA A 5 -27.96 23.90 -7.94
N LEU A 6 -28.44 25.05 -7.44
CA LEU A 6 -27.68 25.95 -6.58
C LEU A 6 -28.38 26.07 -5.22
N GLY A 7 -27.62 25.93 -4.12
CA GLY A 7 -28.12 26.20 -2.77
C GLY A 7 -29.05 25.12 -2.18
N LEU A 8 -29.12 23.95 -2.80
CA LEU A 8 -29.85 22.79 -2.29
C LEU A 8 -28.98 22.09 -1.23
N THR A 9 -29.56 21.69 -0.10
CA THR A 9 -28.79 20.98 0.95
C THR A 9 -28.72 19.48 0.67
N VAL A 10 -29.85 18.85 0.32
CA VAL A 10 -29.95 17.40 0.11
C VAL A 10 -30.66 17.10 -1.20
N LEU A 11 -30.07 16.24 -2.03
CA LEU A 11 -30.67 15.80 -3.30
C LEU A 11 -30.66 14.28 -3.44
N ALA A 12 -31.76 13.73 -3.95
CA ALA A 12 -31.85 12.37 -4.46
C ALA A 12 -32.09 12.41 -5.97
N ALA A 13 -31.24 11.74 -6.75
CA ALA A 13 -31.28 11.75 -8.21
C ALA A 13 -31.30 10.34 -8.80
N LEU A 14 -32.16 10.12 -9.81
CA LEU A 14 -32.27 8.86 -10.53
C LEU A 14 -32.14 9.10 -12.04
N GLY A 15 -31.21 8.40 -12.69
CA GLY A 15 -31.06 8.41 -14.16
C GLY A 15 -30.59 9.74 -14.75
N LEU A 16 -29.90 10.58 -13.97
CA LEU A 16 -29.26 11.79 -14.50
C LEU A 16 -28.01 11.43 -15.30
N THR A 17 -27.76 12.11 -16.40
CA THR A 17 -26.47 11.95 -17.10
C THR A 17 -25.44 12.90 -16.51
N VAL A 18 -25.78 14.17 -16.31
CA VAL A 18 -24.85 15.18 -15.81
C VAL A 18 -25.52 16.01 -14.71
N LEU A 19 -24.80 16.23 -13.60
CA LEU A 19 -25.23 17.09 -12.51
C LEU A 19 -24.12 18.09 -12.14
N ALA A 20 -24.47 19.38 -12.12
CA ALA A 20 -23.66 20.45 -11.56
C ALA A 20 -24.38 21.02 -10.33
N ALA A 21 -23.80 20.82 -9.14
CA ALA A 21 -24.46 21.16 -7.88
C ALA A 21 -23.52 21.85 -6.87
N PRO A 22 -23.10 23.10 -7.12
CA PRO A 22 -22.30 23.86 -6.18
C PRO A 22 -23.06 24.14 -4.87
N GLY A 23 -22.40 23.89 -3.74
CA GLY A 23 -22.97 24.12 -2.40
C GLY A 23 -23.94 23.03 -1.91
N LEU A 24 -24.09 21.94 -2.67
CA LEU A 24 -24.82 20.76 -2.22
C LEU A 24 -24.06 20.11 -1.05
N THR A 25 -24.74 19.74 0.04
CA THR A 25 -24.06 19.08 1.17
C THR A 25 -24.17 17.55 1.07
N VAL A 26 -25.36 17.03 0.74
CA VAL A 26 -25.61 15.57 0.65
C VAL A 26 -26.24 15.19 -0.68
N LEU A 27 -25.69 14.17 -1.35
CA LEU A 27 -26.23 13.59 -2.57
C LEU A 27 -26.37 12.07 -2.47
N THR A 28 -27.54 11.57 -2.88
CA THR A 28 -27.77 10.15 -3.20
C THR A 28 -28.13 10.03 -4.68
N ALA A 29 -27.36 9.27 -5.46
CA ALA A 29 -27.55 9.16 -6.90
C ALA A 29 -27.52 7.72 -7.41
N LEU A 30 -28.40 7.38 -8.35
CA LEU A 30 -28.38 6.10 -9.06
C LEU A 30 -28.37 6.32 -10.57
N GLY A 31 -27.36 5.75 -11.24
CA GLY A 31 -27.16 5.87 -12.68
C GLY A 31 -26.67 7.24 -13.14
N LEU A 32 -25.89 7.93 -12.30
CA LEU A 32 -25.33 9.25 -12.60
C LEU A 32 -23.99 9.12 -13.32
N THR A 33 -23.81 9.61 -14.54
CA THR A 33 -22.51 9.43 -15.22
C THR A 33 -21.47 10.47 -14.78
N VAL A 34 -21.79 11.77 -14.81
CA VAL A 34 -20.84 12.85 -14.48
C VAL A 34 -21.35 13.77 -13.38
N LEU A 35 -20.56 13.95 -12.31
CA LEU A 35 -20.84 14.89 -11.22
C LEU A 35 -19.73 15.94 -11.04
N ALA A 36 -20.14 17.21 -11.00
CA ALA A 36 -19.34 18.33 -10.53
C ALA A 36 -20.03 19.03 -9.34
N ALA A 37 -19.49 18.87 -8.13
CA ALA A 37 -20.13 19.37 -6.91
C ALA A 37 -19.08 19.91 -5.92
N PRO A 38 -18.57 21.13 -6.12
CA PRO A 38 -17.71 21.77 -5.13
C PRO A 38 -18.48 22.05 -3.84
N GLY A 39 -17.88 21.71 -2.69
CA GLY A 39 -18.51 21.86 -1.37
C GLY A 39 -19.37 20.67 -0.92
N LEU A 40 -19.42 19.59 -1.72
CA LEU A 40 -20.12 18.36 -1.34
C LEU A 40 -19.45 17.69 -0.15
N THR A 41 -20.19 17.47 0.93
CA THR A 41 -19.64 16.81 2.13
C THR A 41 -19.86 15.31 2.10
N VAL A 42 -21.03 14.86 1.62
CA VAL A 42 -21.42 13.44 1.60
C VAL A 42 -21.99 13.04 0.24
N LEU A 43 -21.44 11.99 -0.36
CA LEU A 43 -21.91 11.39 -1.61
C LEU A 43 -22.11 9.88 -1.47
N THR A 44 -23.31 9.42 -1.84
CA THR A 44 -23.59 8.01 -2.10
C THR A 44 -24.05 7.86 -3.56
N ALA A 45 -23.33 7.08 -4.36
CA ALA A 45 -23.63 6.95 -5.79
C ALA A 45 -23.44 5.53 -6.31
N LEU A 46 -24.43 5.00 -7.04
CA LEU A 46 -24.31 3.73 -7.74
C LEU A 46 -24.18 3.97 -9.25
N GLY A 47 -23.12 3.41 -9.86
CA GLY A 47 -22.87 3.52 -11.31
C GLY A 47 -22.33 4.88 -11.72
N LEU A 48 -21.58 5.54 -10.84
CA LEU A 48 -20.94 6.82 -11.13
C LEU A 48 -19.68 6.63 -11.96
N THR A 49 -19.58 7.23 -13.15
CA THR A 49 -18.39 7.03 -13.99
C THR A 49 -17.29 8.05 -13.73
N VAL A 50 -17.65 9.34 -13.57
CA VAL A 50 -16.67 10.43 -13.39
C VAL A 50 -17.14 11.40 -12.31
N LEU A 51 -16.28 11.66 -11.31
CA LEU A 51 -16.51 12.61 -10.23
C LEU A 51 -15.38 13.64 -10.13
N ALA A 52 -15.77 14.91 -10.03
CA ALA A 52 -14.90 16.01 -9.62
C ALA A 52 -15.57 16.80 -8.48
N ALA A 53 -15.09 16.62 -7.24
CA ALA A 53 -15.67 17.26 -6.06
C ALA A 53 -14.57 17.58 -5.02
N PRO A 54 -13.99 18.79 -5.06
CA PRO A 54 -13.02 19.20 -4.05
C PRO A 54 -13.67 19.35 -2.67
N GLY A 55 -12.95 18.94 -1.61
CA GLY A 55 -13.38 19.08 -0.21
C GLY A 55 -14.38 18.04 0.27
N LEU A 56 -14.41 16.86 -0.35
CA LEU A 56 -15.36 15.80 -0.05
C LEU A 56 -15.03 15.11 1.28
N THR A 57 -15.96 15.04 2.23
CA THR A 57 -15.69 14.37 3.51
C THR A 57 -15.89 12.85 3.39
N LEU A 58 -17.02 12.40 2.85
CA LEU A 58 -17.39 10.98 2.75
C LEU A 58 -17.93 10.61 1.37
N LEU A 59 -17.27 9.66 0.70
CA LEU A 59 -17.70 9.12 -0.60
C LEU A 59 -17.92 7.60 -0.52
N ALA A 60 -19.14 7.16 -0.85
CA ALA A 60 -19.46 5.76 -1.11
C ALA A 60 -19.94 5.59 -2.56
N ALA A 61 -19.11 4.99 -3.42
CA ALA A 61 -19.39 4.89 -4.84
C ALA A 61 -19.05 3.50 -5.44
N PRO A 62 -19.94 2.50 -5.31
CA PRO A 62 -19.75 1.20 -5.94
C PRO A 62 -19.82 1.29 -7.47
N GLY A 63 -18.90 0.61 -8.14
CA GLY A 63 -18.82 0.59 -9.61
C GLY A 63 -18.23 1.86 -10.22
N LEU A 64 -17.59 2.70 -9.40
CA LEU A 64 -16.91 3.89 -9.90
C LEU A 64 -15.70 3.52 -10.73
N THR A 65 -15.56 4.02 -11.96
CA THR A 65 -14.43 3.62 -12.80
C THR A 65 -13.17 4.44 -12.48
N ALA A 66 -13.25 5.77 -12.56
CA ALA A 66 -12.12 6.66 -12.34
C ALA A 66 -12.47 7.84 -11.43
N LEU A 67 -11.62 8.10 -10.42
CA LEU A 67 -11.78 9.22 -9.50
C LEU A 67 -10.52 10.07 -9.43
N THR A 68 -10.71 11.38 -9.52
CA THR A 68 -9.69 12.40 -9.22
C THR A 68 -10.26 13.37 -8.19
N VAL A 69 -9.62 13.48 -7.03
CA VAL A 69 -10.13 14.33 -5.93
C VAL A 69 -9.00 15.00 -5.15
N LEU A 70 -9.29 16.18 -4.62
CA LEU A 70 -8.42 16.94 -3.71
C LEU A 70 -9.14 17.11 -2.37
N GLY A 71 -8.52 16.59 -1.31
CA GLY A 71 -9.04 16.62 0.05
C GLY A 71 -10.24 15.69 0.20
N LEU A 72 -9.96 14.44 0.60
CA LEU A 72 -10.97 13.44 0.90
C LEU A 72 -10.71 12.80 2.27
N THR A 73 -11.72 12.72 3.14
CA THR A 73 -11.52 12.02 4.42
C THR A 73 -11.71 10.51 4.25
N VAL A 74 -12.90 10.05 3.86
CA VAL A 74 -13.20 8.61 3.76
C VAL A 74 -13.78 8.23 2.40
N LEU A 75 -13.15 7.25 1.74
CA LEU A 75 -13.60 6.69 0.46
C LEU A 75 -13.88 5.20 0.58
N VAL A 76 -15.08 4.80 0.21
CA VAL A 76 -15.51 3.41 0.02
C VAL A 76 -15.97 3.20 -1.42
N ALA A 77 -15.16 2.54 -2.24
CA ALA A 77 -15.46 2.33 -3.65
C ALA A 77 -15.10 0.93 -4.14
N PRO A 78 -15.98 -0.07 -3.91
CA PRO A 78 -15.80 -1.40 -4.47
C PRO A 78 -15.82 -1.38 -6.00
N GLY A 79 -14.88 -2.09 -6.63
CA GLY A 79 -14.75 -2.18 -8.08
C GLY A 79 -14.12 -0.96 -8.74
N LEU A 80 -13.49 -0.08 -7.96
CA LEU A 80 -12.79 1.09 -8.50
C LEU A 80 -11.59 0.67 -9.32
N THR A 81 -11.39 1.18 -10.54
CA THR A 81 -10.25 0.76 -11.35
C THR A 81 -9.05 1.69 -11.16
N ALA A 82 -9.25 3.01 -11.26
CA ALA A 82 -8.16 3.98 -11.12
C ALA A 82 -8.50 5.14 -10.19
N LEU A 83 -7.65 5.39 -9.20
CA LEU A 83 -7.77 6.52 -8.26
C LEU A 83 -6.52 7.39 -8.27
N THR A 84 -6.73 8.70 -8.43
CA THR A 84 -5.73 9.74 -8.17
C THR A 84 -6.24 10.67 -7.08
N VAL A 85 -5.51 10.80 -5.98
CA VAL A 85 -5.94 11.63 -4.85
C VAL A 85 -4.80 12.42 -4.20
N LEU A 86 -5.10 13.65 -3.81
CA LEU A 86 -4.23 14.47 -2.96
C LEU A 86 -4.93 14.73 -1.62
N GLY A 87 -4.35 14.21 -0.54
CA GLY A 87 -4.87 14.31 0.82
C GLY A 87 -6.05 13.38 1.05
N LEU A 88 -5.77 12.10 1.32
CA LEU A 88 -6.77 11.10 1.66
C LEU A 88 -6.48 10.50 3.05
N THR A 89 -7.44 10.47 3.98
CA THR A 89 -7.15 9.80 5.26
C THR A 89 -7.40 8.29 5.18
N VAL A 90 -8.60 7.85 4.80
CA VAL A 90 -8.98 6.42 4.82
C VAL A 90 -9.57 5.95 3.49
N LEU A 91 -8.99 4.89 2.91
CA LEU A 91 -9.45 4.28 1.66
C LEU A 91 -9.78 2.79 1.85
N ALA A 92 -11.01 2.41 1.52
CA ALA A 92 -11.46 1.04 1.38
C ALA A 92 -11.96 0.78 -0.06
N ALA A 93 -11.15 0.12 -0.88
CA ALA A 93 -11.47 -0.12 -2.28
C ALA A 93 -11.13 -1.56 -2.71
N PRO A 94 -12.00 -2.54 -2.41
CA PRO A 94 -11.86 -3.89 -2.92
C PRO A 94 -11.86 -3.91 -4.46
N GLY A 95 -10.89 -4.58 -5.06
CA GLY A 95 -10.75 -4.66 -6.52
C GLY A 95 -10.05 -3.46 -7.16
N LEU A 96 -9.45 -2.56 -6.36
CA LEU A 96 -8.64 -1.45 -6.88
C LEU A 96 -7.47 -1.97 -7.70
N THR A 97 -7.31 -1.54 -8.96
CA THR A 97 -6.17 -1.98 -9.77
C THR A 97 -5.00 -1.01 -9.68
N VAL A 98 -5.26 0.31 -9.77
CA VAL A 98 -4.24 1.36 -9.78
C VAL A 98 -4.57 2.47 -8.78
N LEU A 99 -3.60 2.79 -7.92
CA LEU A 99 -3.68 3.91 -6.98
C LEU A 99 -2.45 4.81 -7.03
N THR A 100 -2.71 6.10 -7.22
CA THR A 100 -1.73 7.19 -7.00
C THR A 100 -2.28 8.12 -5.93
N ALA A 101 -1.63 8.17 -4.76
CA ALA A 101 -2.10 8.97 -3.63
C ALA A 101 -0.98 9.74 -2.95
N LEU A 102 -1.18 11.03 -2.67
CA LEU A 102 -0.26 11.81 -1.84
C LEU A 102 -0.90 12.10 -0.48
N GLY A 103 -0.19 11.77 0.60
CA GLY A 103 -0.69 11.99 1.96
C GLY A 103 -1.82 11.02 2.35
N LEU A 104 -1.74 9.77 1.89
CA LEU A 104 -2.68 8.72 2.28
C LEU A 104 -2.34 8.20 3.67
N THR A 105 -3.26 8.16 4.64
CA THR A 105 -2.90 7.57 5.96
C THR A 105 -3.16 6.06 6.05
N VAL A 106 -4.35 5.59 5.67
CA VAL A 106 -4.74 4.19 5.84
C VAL A 106 -5.37 3.64 4.57
N LEU A 107 -4.84 2.50 4.09
CA LEU A 107 -5.32 1.81 2.89
C LEU A 107 -5.68 0.35 3.17
N ALA A 108 -6.90 -0.02 2.79
CA ALA A 108 -7.39 -1.39 2.70
C ALA A 108 -7.96 -1.67 1.29
N ALA A 109 -7.18 -2.34 0.45
CA ALA A 109 -7.55 -2.60 -0.94
C ALA A 109 -7.09 -3.99 -1.40
N PRO A 110 -7.87 -5.06 -1.13
CA PRO A 110 -7.54 -6.38 -1.63
C PRO A 110 -7.54 -6.41 -3.17
N GLY A 111 -6.47 -6.95 -3.76
CA GLY A 111 -6.33 -7.10 -5.22
C GLY A 111 -5.56 -5.97 -5.92
N LEU A 112 -4.86 -5.12 -5.17
CA LEU A 112 -4.10 -4.00 -5.71
C LEU A 112 -2.97 -4.45 -6.63
N THR A 113 -2.91 -3.96 -7.87
CA THR A 113 -1.83 -4.29 -8.79
C THR A 113 -0.67 -3.30 -8.66
N LEU A 114 -0.96 -1.99 -8.73
CA LEU A 114 0.04 -0.92 -8.70
C LEU A 114 -0.32 0.16 -7.66
N LEU A 115 0.56 0.38 -6.69
CA LEU A 115 0.41 1.42 -5.68
C LEU A 115 1.61 2.38 -5.68
N ALA A 116 1.34 3.66 -5.91
CA ALA A 116 2.27 4.76 -5.70
C ALA A 116 1.72 5.70 -4.62
N ALA A 117 2.26 5.63 -3.40
CA ALA A 117 1.75 6.39 -2.27
C ALA A 117 2.85 6.98 -1.37
N PRO A 118 3.41 8.16 -1.73
CA PRO A 118 4.33 8.88 -0.86
C PRO A 118 3.65 9.34 0.43
N GLY A 119 4.32 9.09 1.57
CA GLY A 119 3.83 9.46 2.90
C GLY A 119 2.74 8.55 3.44
N LEU A 120 2.57 7.35 2.86
CA LEU A 120 1.65 6.34 3.36
C LEU A 120 2.10 5.87 4.74
N THR A 121 1.25 5.85 5.77
CA THR A 121 1.69 5.36 7.08
C THR A 121 1.45 3.86 7.23
N ALA A 122 0.22 3.38 7.01
CA ALA A 122 -0.13 1.98 7.19
C ALA A 122 -0.82 1.37 5.96
N LEU A 123 -0.30 0.22 5.49
CA LEU A 123 -0.89 -0.54 4.38
C LEU A 123 -1.24 -1.97 4.80
N THR A 124 -2.48 -2.37 4.53
CA THR A 124 -2.92 -3.77 4.62
C THR A 124 -3.53 -4.23 3.30
N VAL A 125 -2.94 -5.26 2.69
CA VAL A 125 -3.38 -5.77 1.38
C VAL A 125 -3.17 -7.27 1.25
N LEU A 126 -4.07 -7.97 0.55
CA LEU A 126 -3.91 -9.41 0.35
C LEU A 126 -2.85 -9.73 -0.73
N ARG A 127 -2.92 -9.06 -1.89
CA ARG A 127 -1.99 -9.26 -3.00
C ARG A 127 -1.60 -7.92 -3.58
N LEU A 128 -0.30 -7.72 -3.80
CA LEU A 128 0.27 -6.51 -4.37
C LEU A 128 1.37 -6.88 -5.37
N THR A 129 1.28 -6.43 -6.63
CA THR A 129 2.36 -6.64 -7.59
C THR A 129 3.51 -5.65 -7.36
N VAL A 130 3.25 -4.34 -7.48
CA VAL A 130 4.29 -3.30 -7.37
C VAL A 130 3.90 -2.20 -6.38
N LEU A 131 4.72 -2.02 -5.33
CA LEU A 131 4.58 -0.95 -4.34
C LEU A 131 5.73 0.06 -4.41
N LEU A 132 5.39 1.33 -4.58
CA LEU A 132 6.26 2.50 -4.46
C LEU A 132 5.71 3.43 -3.36
N ALA A 133 6.26 3.32 -2.15
CA ALA A 133 5.80 4.11 -1.01
C ALA A 133 6.97 4.62 -0.15
N PRO A 134 7.61 5.74 -0.54
CA PRO A 134 8.58 6.42 0.31
C PRO A 134 7.93 6.88 1.62
N GLY A 135 8.60 6.59 2.75
CA GLY A 135 8.13 6.95 4.08
C GLY A 135 7.07 6.02 4.67
N LEU A 136 6.88 4.83 4.08
CA LEU A 136 5.98 3.82 4.63
C LEU A 136 6.42 3.39 6.02
N THR A 137 5.55 3.34 7.03
CA THR A 137 5.97 2.88 8.36
C THR A 137 5.63 1.40 8.56
N ALA A 138 4.38 0.99 8.32
CA ALA A 138 3.94 -0.38 8.55
C ALA A 138 3.27 -1.01 7.32
N LEU A 139 3.77 -2.17 6.90
CA LEU A 139 3.22 -2.95 5.79
C LEU A 139 2.85 -4.37 6.22
N THR A 140 1.58 -4.74 6.01
CA THR A 140 1.11 -6.13 6.11
C THR A 140 0.58 -6.58 4.75
N VAL A 141 1.23 -7.58 4.15
CA VAL A 141 0.86 -8.11 2.83
C VAL A 141 0.97 -9.63 2.77
N LEU A 142 0.01 -10.33 2.16
CA LEU A 142 0.05 -11.80 2.06
C LEU A 142 0.75 -12.32 0.78
N GLY A 143 0.90 -11.48 -0.23
CA GLY A 143 1.67 -11.80 -1.42
C GLY A 143 2.14 -10.54 -2.11
N LEU A 144 3.46 -10.37 -2.20
CA LEU A 144 4.08 -9.18 -2.78
C LEU A 144 5.16 -9.58 -3.77
N THR A 145 5.11 -9.03 -4.99
CA THR A 145 6.17 -9.32 -5.98
C THR A 145 7.34 -8.34 -5.91
N VAL A 146 7.07 -7.04 -5.89
CA VAL A 146 8.11 -5.99 -5.91
C VAL A 146 7.76 -4.87 -4.94
N LEU A 147 8.69 -4.54 -4.04
CA LEU A 147 8.55 -3.49 -3.04
C LEU A 147 9.75 -2.54 -3.09
N ALA A 148 9.45 -1.25 -3.28
CA ALA A 148 10.38 -0.15 -3.13
C ALA A 148 9.81 0.87 -2.13
N ALA A 149 10.29 0.79 -0.89
CA ALA A 149 9.84 1.64 0.22
C ALA A 149 11.04 2.09 1.08
N PRO A 150 11.73 3.17 0.69
CA PRO A 150 12.75 3.77 1.55
C PRO A 150 12.10 4.31 2.83
N GLY A 151 12.68 3.99 3.99
CA GLY A 151 12.16 4.36 5.31
C GLY A 151 11.15 3.37 5.92
N LEU A 152 11.00 2.18 5.33
CA LEU A 152 10.10 1.15 5.86
C LEU A 152 10.59 0.60 7.19
N THR A 153 9.80 0.75 8.26
CA THR A 153 10.23 0.32 9.60
C THR A 153 9.81 -1.11 9.93
N ALA A 154 8.60 -1.53 9.56
CA ALA A 154 8.09 -2.88 9.85
C ALA A 154 7.38 -3.53 8.65
N LEU A 155 7.81 -4.75 8.31
CA LEU A 155 7.23 -5.55 7.23
C LEU A 155 6.79 -6.94 7.71
N ILE A 156 5.53 -7.29 7.44
CA ILE A 156 4.99 -8.64 7.54
C ILE A 156 4.55 -9.07 6.14
N ALA A 157 5.29 -10.02 5.54
CA ALA A 157 5.09 -10.45 4.15
C ALA A 157 5.37 -11.95 3.92
N PRO A 158 4.41 -12.85 4.17
CA PRO A 158 4.47 -14.22 3.65
C PRO A 158 4.54 -14.18 2.11
N GLY A 159 5.42 -14.95 1.47
CA GLY A 159 5.48 -15.04 0.00
C GLY A 159 6.03 -13.81 -0.73
N LEU A 160 6.90 -13.03 -0.09
CA LEU A 160 7.65 -11.97 -0.76
C LEU A 160 8.64 -12.56 -1.78
N SER A 161 8.75 -11.99 -2.99
CA SER A 161 9.79 -12.40 -3.96
C SER A 161 11.01 -11.47 -4.01
N ALA A 162 10.82 -10.15 -4.02
CA ALA A 162 11.91 -9.17 -4.07
C ALA A 162 11.65 -7.94 -3.20
N LEU A 163 12.66 -7.53 -2.43
CA LEU A 163 12.60 -6.41 -1.48
C LEU A 163 13.76 -5.44 -1.67
N THR A 164 13.43 -4.16 -1.86
CA THR A 164 14.37 -3.04 -1.77
C THR A 164 13.86 -2.03 -0.75
N ALA A 165 14.49 -1.96 0.42
CA ALA A 165 14.13 -1.05 1.51
C ALA A 165 15.38 -0.47 2.18
N LEU A 166 15.34 0.78 2.64
CA LEU A 166 16.41 1.45 3.38
C LEU A 166 15.97 1.65 4.82
N GLY A 167 16.75 1.18 5.81
CA GLY A 167 16.47 1.39 7.24
C GLY A 167 15.39 0.47 7.80
N LEU A 168 15.35 -0.78 7.34
CA LEU A 168 14.35 -1.76 7.78
C LEU A 168 14.65 -2.28 9.17
N ALA A 169 13.84 -1.91 10.17
CA ALA A 169 14.06 -2.38 11.54
C ALA A 169 13.60 -3.83 11.73
N PHE A 170 12.44 -4.20 11.16
CA PHE A 170 11.82 -5.51 11.39
C PHE A 170 11.28 -6.15 10.10
N LEU A 171 11.66 -7.40 9.88
CA LEU A 171 11.17 -8.24 8.77
C LEU A 171 10.67 -9.60 9.27
N ALA A 172 9.39 -9.87 9.07
CA ALA A 172 8.79 -11.20 9.17
C ALA A 172 8.30 -11.66 7.79
N ALA A 173 9.05 -12.56 7.16
CA ALA A 173 8.73 -13.13 5.86
C ALA A 173 8.76 -14.67 5.93
N LEU A 174 8.11 -15.31 4.96
CA LEU A 174 8.12 -16.77 4.81
C LEU A 174 8.28 -17.10 3.33
N GLY A 175 9.50 -17.45 2.91
CA GLY A 175 9.79 -17.89 1.54
C GLY A 175 11.15 -17.45 0.98
N ARG A 176 11.49 -17.90 -0.23
CA ARG A 176 12.72 -17.48 -0.94
C ARG A 176 12.59 -16.03 -1.38
N THR A 177 13.22 -15.15 -0.61
CA THR A 177 13.25 -13.72 -0.84
C THR A 177 14.63 -13.30 -1.32
N ALA A 178 14.69 -12.40 -2.30
CA ALA A 178 15.89 -11.63 -2.63
C ALA A 178 15.81 -10.28 -1.90
N VAL A 179 16.70 -10.08 -0.92
CA VAL A 179 16.69 -8.88 -0.07
C VAL A 179 17.93 -8.02 -0.35
N SER A 180 17.69 -6.72 -0.55
CA SER A 180 18.70 -5.66 -0.54
C SER A 180 18.23 -4.53 0.38
N ALA A 181 18.64 -4.59 1.65
CA ALA A 181 18.30 -3.59 2.65
C ALA A 181 19.47 -3.33 3.61
N PRO A 182 20.11 -2.14 3.60
CA PRO A 182 21.14 -1.81 4.57
C PRO A 182 20.55 -1.59 5.97
N GLU A 183 21.30 -2.00 6.99
CA GLU A 183 20.98 -1.85 8.43
C GLU A 183 19.69 -2.58 8.85
N LEU A 184 19.60 -3.88 8.55
CA LEU A 184 18.48 -4.71 8.98
C LEU A 184 18.72 -5.27 10.39
N ASN A 185 17.91 -4.84 11.37
CA ASN A 185 18.14 -5.16 12.79
C ASN A 185 17.51 -6.48 13.28
N ALA A 186 16.34 -6.85 12.75
CA ALA A 186 15.63 -8.04 13.21
C ALA A 186 14.99 -8.78 12.04
N LEU A 187 15.45 -10.01 11.82
CA LEU A 187 14.97 -10.90 10.78
C LEU A 187 14.54 -12.24 11.35
N THR A 188 13.34 -12.67 10.96
CA THR A 188 12.82 -14.02 11.17
C THR A 188 12.26 -14.58 9.87
N ASP A 189 13.02 -15.42 9.16
CA ASP A 189 12.60 -16.03 7.87
C ASP A 189 13.33 -17.38 7.59
N PRO A 190 12.61 -18.49 7.36
CA PRO A 190 13.20 -19.74 6.87
C PRO A 190 13.46 -19.74 5.34
N GLY A 191 14.71 -19.95 4.93
CA GLY A 191 15.12 -20.18 3.54
C GLY A 191 15.45 -18.92 2.73
N LEU A 192 15.76 -17.82 3.42
CA LEU A 192 16.03 -16.51 2.83
C LEU A 192 17.37 -16.47 2.07
N THR A 193 17.42 -15.74 0.94
CA THR A 193 18.64 -15.49 0.17
C THR A 193 19.01 -14.00 0.19
N VAL A 194 20.06 -13.63 0.90
CA VAL A 194 20.59 -12.26 0.96
C VAL A 194 21.59 -12.05 -0.17
N LEU A 195 21.38 -11.01 -0.99
CA LEU A 195 22.29 -10.65 -2.09
C LEU A 195 23.42 -9.71 -1.65
N ALA A 196 23.08 -8.61 -0.97
CA ALA A 196 24.04 -7.59 -0.55
C ALA A 196 23.46 -6.74 0.59
N VAL A 197 23.96 -6.90 1.82
CA VAL A 197 23.51 -6.11 2.98
C VAL A 197 24.67 -5.71 3.89
N PRO A 198 24.92 -4.42 4.12
CA PRO A 198 25.74 -3.96 5.25
C PRO A 198 24.93 -3.89 6.55
N GLY A 199 25.52 -4.31 7.67
CA GLY A 199 24.96 -4.22 9.02
C GLY A 199 23.77 -5.14 9.28
N LEU A 200 23.83 -6.40 8.85
CA LEU A 200 22.74 -7.36 9.03
C LEU A 200 22.78 -8.00 10.42
N THR A 201 21.69 -7.87 11.18
CA THR A 201 21.46 -8.61 12.43
C THR A 201 20.29 -9.60 12.27
N VAL A 202 20.59 -10.88 12.44
CA VAL A 202 19.63 -11.99 12.30
C VAL A 202 19.33 -12.61 13.65
N LEU A 203 18.04 -12.65 14.01
CA LEU A 203 17.60 -13.25 15.27
C LEU A 203 17.36 -14.76 15.11
N ALA A 204 16.62 -15.17 14.06
CA ALA A 204 16.35 -16.58 13.78
C ALA A 204 16.04 -16.83 12.29
N ALA A 205 16.93 -17.51 11.55
CA ALA A 205 16.71 -17.79 10.12
C ALA A 205 17.26 -19.18 9.70
N PRO A 206 16.43 -20.23 9.72
CA PRO A 206 16.83 -21.55 9.21
C PRO A 206 17.07 -21.50 7.69
N GLY A 207 18.17 -22.08 7.19
CA GLY A 207 18.47 -22.15 5.76
C GLY A 207 18.86 -20.81 5.12
N LEU A 208 19.36 -19.86 5.91
CA LEU A 208 19.83 -18.56 5.42
C LEU A 208 21.00 -18.75 4.44
N THR A 209 20.89 -18.19 3.25
CA THR A 209 21.98 -18.09 2.27
C THR A 209 22.41 -16.65 2.12
N VAL A 210 23.68 -16.33 2.33
CA VAL A 210 24.25 -14.98 2.22
C VAL A 210 25.30 -14.95 1.12
N LEU A 211 25.06 -14.18 0.06
CA LEU A 211 26.00 -14.02 -1.05
C LEU A 211 27.07 -12.97 -0.72
N ALA A 212 26.65 -11.81 -0.22
CA ALA A 212 27.53 -10.73 0.24
C ALA A 212 26.90 -9.98 1.43
N ALA A 213 27.64 -9.81 2.53
CA ALA A 213 27.24 -8.94 3.64
C ALA A 213 28.45 -8.32 4.34
N LEU A 214 28.33 -7.13 4.94
CA LEU A 214 29.40 -6.52 5.75
C LEU A 214 28.88 -6.36 7.17
N GLY A 215 29.56 -6.88 8.19
CA GLY A 215 29.13 -6.76 9.58
C GLY A 215 27.88 -7.59 9.86
N LEU A 216 27.99 -8.91 9.66
CA LEU A 216 26.88 -9.86 9.83
C LEU A 216 26.86 -10.41 11.26
N THR A 217 25.78 -10.15 12.00
CA THR A 217 25.55 -10.71 13.34
C THR A 217 24.41 -11.72 13.29
N VAL A 218 24.67 -12.97 13.69
CA VAL A 218 23.68 -14.06 13.68
C VAL A 218 23.55 -14.68 15.08
N LEU A 219 22.35 -14.61 15.64
CA LEU A 219 22.04 -15.26 16.91
C LEU A 219 21.76 -16.76 16.72
N ALA A 220 20.84 -17.11 15.80
CA ALA A 220 20.47 -18.49 15.47
C ALA A 220 20.14 -18.67 13.99
N ALA A 221 20.91 -19.48 13.26
CA ALA A 221 20.60 -19.82 11.86
C ALA A 221 21.04 -21.26 11.51
N PRO A 222 20.20 -22.28 11.74
CA PRO A 222 20.49 -23.65 11.31
C PRO A 222 20.65 -23.72 9.79
N GLY A 223 21.70 -24.37 9.26
CA GLY A 223 21.92 -24.51 7.81
C GLY A 223 22.34 -23.21 7.10
N LEU A 224 23.07 -22.33 7.79
CA LEU A 224 23.63 -21.09 7.25
C LEU A 224 24.67 -21.36 6.15
N THR A 225 24.51 -20.75 4.98
CA THR A 225 25.49 -20.77 3.88
C THR A 225 25.98 -19.35 3.57
N ILE A 226 27.28 -19.13 3.50
CA ILE A 226 27.88 -17.80 3.27
C ILE A 226 28.93 -17.88 2.17
N LEU A 227 28.82 -17.06 1.12
CA LEU A 227 29.88 -16.93 0.11
C LEU A 227 30.82 -15.74 0.36
N GLY A 228 30.35 -14.72 1.08
CA GLY A 228 31.16 -13.53 1.38
C GLY A 228 30.59 -12.69 2.52
N ALA A 229 31.23 -12.74 3.70
CA ALA A 229 30.86 -11.87 4.82
C ALA A 229 32.09 -11.43 5.62
N PRO A 230 32.74 -10.29 5.29
CA PRO A 230 33.66 -9.64 6.21
C PRO A 230 32.97 -9.32 7.55
N GLU A 231 33.68 -9.57 8.66
CA GLU A 231 33.23 -9.26 10.03
C GLU A 231 31.99 -10.05 10.50
N LEU A 232 32.02 -11.37 10.35
CA LEU A 232 30.98 -12.29 10.82
C LEU A 232 31.06 -12.49 12.35
N THR A 233 29.96 -12.22 13.05
CA THR A 233 29.75 -12.58 14.46
C THR A 233 28.62 -13.61 14.59
N LEU A 234 28.91 -14.79 15.16
CA LEU A 234 27.96 -15.89 15.26
C LEU A 234 27.89 -16.43 16.70
N LEU A 235 26.68 -16.54 17.24
CA LEU A 235 26.45 -17.19 18.53
C LEU A 235 26.09 -18.67 18.38
N THR A 236 25.15 -19.02 17.49
CA THR A 236 24.76 -20.42 17.25
C THR A 236 24.33 -20.68 15.79
N SER A 237 24.97 -21.64 15.11
CA SER A 237 24.48 -22.18 13.82
C SER A 237 24.92 -23.62 13.60
N PRO A 238 24.06 -24.61 13.88
CA PRO A 238 24.33 -25.98 13.44
C PRO A 238 24.31 -26.06 11.90
N GLY A 239 25.31 -26.68 11.28
CA GLY A 239 25.38 -26.90 9.83
C GLY A 239 25.87 -25.70 9.00
N LEU A 240 26.75 -24.86 9.55
CA LEU A 240 27.39 -23.75 8.84
C LEU A 240 28.25 -24.22 7.65
N THR A 241 28.07 -23.60 6.50
CA THR A 241 28.88 -23.78 5.28
C THR A 241 29.41 -22.42 4.82
N VAL A 242 30.72 -22.30 4.59
CA VAL A 242 31.42 -21.08 4.13
C VAL A 242 32.26 -21.42 2.91
#